data_AF-A0AAU1RGD8-F1
#
_entry.id   AF-A0AAU1RGD8-F1
#
_cell.length_a   1.000
_cell.length_b   1.000
_cell.length_c   1.000
_cell.angle_alpha   90.00
_cell.angle_beta   90.00
_cell.angle_gamma   90.00
#
_symmetry.space_group_name_H-M   'P 1'
#
loop_
_entity.id
_entity.type
_entity.pdbx_description
1 polymer ?
#
loop_
_entity_poly.entity_id
_entity_poly.type
_entity_poly.pdbx_seq_one_letter_code
_entity_poly.pdbx_strand_id
1 'polypeptide(L)'
;MLDLRGRSLPLGPVLADWTSLRDLVLRGTHAPWSLDGFAPGVALNSVNLYSVTPEDAGPVGLSRHRRLRSVSLGECWAPRHPGEWQELAPLTELAELAVTGSALRLAPDGLCMPSVEELHVPRAFDGGLDLARRLPAIFPRLRVLSGDFDEAAVRALLPSHIKVIRS
;
A
#
# COMPACT_ATOMS: atom_id res chain seq x y z
N MET A 1 0.26 -3.53 -19.66
CA MET A 1 0.33 -4.65 -18.70
C MET A 1 1.52 -5.51 -19.07
N LEU A 2 2.52 -5.61 -18.19
CA LEU A 2 3.73 -6.41 -18.41
C LEU A 2 3.60 -7.71 -17.59
N ASP A 3 3.58 -8.87 -18.24
CA ASP A 3 3.47 -10.19 -17.60
C ASP A 3 4.84 -10.90 -17.64
N LEU A 4 5.43 -11.15 -16.47
CA LEU A 4 6.83 -11.56 -16.33
C LEU A 4 6.91 -12.95 -15.69
N ARG A 5 6.61 -13.98 -16.47
CA ARG A 5 6.68 -15.37 -16.00
C ARG A 5 8.07 -15.94 -16.31
N GLY A 6 8.83 -16.28 -15.27
CA GLY A 6 9.87 -17.32 -15.37
C GLY A 6 11.35 -16.89 -15.31
N ARG A 7 11.71 -15.61 -15.24
CA ARG A 7 13.11 -15.18 -14.97
C ARG A 7 13.13 -13.91 -14.12
N SER A 8 14.05 -13.86 -13.14
CA SER A 8 14.41 -12.61 -12.45
C SER A 8 14.95 -11.66 -13.52
N LEU A 9 14.13 -10.68 -13.91
CA LEU A 9 14.54 -9.59 -14.77
C LEU A 9 14.85 -8.42 -13.84
N PRO A 10 16.09 -7.88 -13.83
CA PRO A 10 16.38 -6.62 -13.17
C PRO A 10 15.68 -5.52 -13.96
N LEU A 11 14.38 -5.35 -13.72
CA LEU A 11 13.56 -4.38 -14.42
C LEU A 11 13.86 -2.95 -13.98
N GLY A 12 14.42 -2.75 -12.79
CA GLY A 12 14.77 -1.41 -12.28
C GLY A 12 15.53 -0.58 -13.32
N PRO A 13 16.68 -1.07 -13.83
CA PRO A 13 17.41 -0.42 -14.92
C PRO A 13 16.61 -0.26 -16.22
N VAL A 14 15.77 -1.25 -16.58
CA VAL A 14 14.96 -1.20 -17.83
C VAL A 14 13.86 -0.14 -17.75
N LEU A 15 13.30 0.06 -16.56
CA LEU A 15 12.20 1.00 -16.30
C LEU A 15 12.72 2.41 -15.95
N ALA A 16 14.01 2.55 -15.63
CA ALA A 16 14.65 3.84 -15.36
C ALA A 16 14.50 4.84 -16.51
N ASP A 17 14.52 4.36 -17.75
CA ASP A 17 14.41 5.19 -18.95
C ASP A 17 12.95 5.54 -19.30
N TRP A 18 11.96 4.98 -18.58
CA TRP A 18 10.54 5.18 -18.88
C TRP A 18 10.00 6.43 -18.18
N THR A 19 10.51 7.60 -18.54
CA THR A 19 10.20 8.90 -17.88
C THR A 19 8.72 9.31 -17.95
N SER A 20 7.98 8.79 -18.93
CA SER A 20 6.54 9.01 -19.10
C SER A 20 5.66 8.02 -18.31
N LEU A 21 6.25 7.03 -17.64
CA LEU A 21 5.48 6.07 -16.86
C LEU A 21 4.83 6.77 -15.65
N ARG A 22 3.55 6.47 -15.44
CA ARG A 22 2.72 7.02 -14.35
C ARG A 22 2.14 5.93 -13.48
N ASP A 23 1.75 4.82 -14.11
CA ASP A 23 1.07 3.72 -13.43
C ASP A 23 1.87 2.44 -13.62
N LEU A 24 2.26 1.83 -12.51
CA LEU A 24 2.98 0.58 -12.49
C LEU A 24 2.11 -0.50 -11.85
N VAL A 25 1.76 -1.51 -12.64
CA VAL A 25 1.08 -2.71 -12.14
C VAL A 25 1.97 -3.90 -12.38
N LEU A 26 2.38 -4.54 -11.29
CA LEU A 26 3.15 -5.77 -11.30
C LEU A 26 2.34 -6.86 -10.62
N ARG A 27 2.04 -7.89 -11.40
CA ARG A 27 1.33 -9.10 -10.99
C ARG A 27 2.10 -10.29 -11.54
N GLY A 28 2.38 -11.31 -10.75
CA GLY A 28 3.19 -12.41 -11.26
C GLY A 28 3.53 -13.49 -10.25
N THR A 29 4.49 -14.33 -10.64
CA THR A 29 4.89 -15.56 -9.94
C THR A 29 6.18 -15.35 -9.16
N HIS A 30 6.09 -14.80 -7.94
CA HIS A 30 7.17 -14.80 -6.92
C HIS A 30 8.57 -14.34 -7.36
N ALA A 31 8.70 -13.68 -8.51
CA ALA A 31 9.99 -13.24 -9.02
C ALA A 31 10.53 -12.12 -8.10
N PRO A 32 11.82 -12.17 -7.72
CA PRO A 32 12.45 -11.12 -6.93
C PRO A 32 12.41 -9.81 -7.72
N TRP A 33 11.92 -8.74 -7.09
CA TRP A 33 11.75 -7.42 -7.68
C TRP A 33 12.21 -6.33 -6.71
N SER A 34 12.76 -5.23 -7.24
CA SER A 34 13.16 -4.07 -6.44
C SER A 34 12.78 -2.77 -7.15
N LEU A 35 12.43 -1.76 -6.36
CA LEU A 35 12.29 -0.38 -6.82
C LEU A 35 13.65 0.34 -6.90
N ASP A 36 14.73 -0.30 -6.45
CA ASP A 36 16.08 0.22 -6.64
C ASP A 36 16.43 0.30 -8.13
N GLY A 37 17.05 1.41 -8.51
CA GLY A 37 17.33 1.73 -9.92
C GLY A 37 16.14 2.30 -10.69
N PHE A 38 14.92 2.25 -10.15
CA PHE A 38 13.80 3.00 -10.71
C PHE A 38 14.04 4.49 -10.50
N ALA A 39 14.33 5.22 -11.58
CA ALA A 39 14.85 6.58 -11.48
C ALA A 39 13.91 7.50 -10.68
N PRO A 40 14.43 8.32 -9.74
CA PRO A 40 13.63 9.34 -9.03
C PRO A 40 12.93 10.32 -9.97
N GLY A 41 13.39 10.42 -11.23
CA GLY A 41 12.78 11.24 -12.28
C GLY A 41 11.46 10.68 -12.83
N VAL A 42 11.10 9.43 -12.54
CA VAL A 42 9.81 8.86 -12.94
C VAL A 42 8.74 9.32 -11.96
N ALA A 43 7.82 10.16 -12.46
CA ALA A 43 6.68 10.66 -11.70
C ALA A 43 5.56 9.62 -11.63
N LEU A 44 5.82 8.51 -10.92
CA LEU A 44 4.78 7.53 -10.65
C LEU A 44 3.66 8.15 -9.81
N ASN A 45 2.43 7.93 -10.27
CA ASN A 45 1.18 8.28 -9.60
C ASN A 45 0.56 7.06 -8.91
N SER A 46 0.67 5.88 -9.52
CA SER A 46 0.07 4.65 -8.99
C SER A 46 1.05 3.47 -9.05
N VAL A 47 1.08 2.70 -7.97
CA VAL A 47 1.85 1.45 -7.87
C VAL A 47 0.97 0.34 -7.29
N ASN A 48 0.89 -0.76 -8.01
CA ASN A 48 0.20 -1.98 -7.58
C ASN A 48 1.16 -3.17 -7.65
N LEU A 49 1.55 -3.70 -6.49
CA LEU A 49 2.52 -4.77 -6.32
C LEU A 49 1.85 -5.97 -5.66
N TYR A 50 1.30 -6.88 -6.46
CA TYR A 50 0.62 -8.09 -5.99
C TYR A 50 1.33 -9.34 -6.52
N SER A 51 1.52 -10.33 -5.65
CA SER A 51 2.09 -11.65 -5.98
C SER A 51 3.55 -11.63 -6.50
N VAL A 52 4.22 -10.48 -6.47
CA VAL A 52 5.67 -10.36 -6.68
C VAL A 52 6.40 -10.39 -5.34
N THR A 53 7.57 -11.04 -5.30
CA THR A 53 8.39 -11.10 -4.08
C THR A 53 9.41 -9.96 -4.15
N PRO A 54 9.47 -9.04 -3.18
CA PRO A 54 10.53 -8.05 -3.21
C PRO A 54 11.89 -8.72 -2.92
N GLU A 55 12.98 -8.11 -3.36
CA GLU A 55 14.34 -8.52 -2.97
C GLU A 55 14.54 -8.36 -1.45
N ASP A 56 14.14 -7.19 -0.93
CA ASP A 56 14.07 -6.90 0.51
C ASP A 56 12.63 -6.92 0.99
N ALA A 57 12.35 -7.42 2.19
CA ALA A 57 10.98 -7.43 2.71
C ALA A 57 10.38 -6.01 2.83
N GLY A 58 9.10 -5.87 2.52
CA GLY A 58 8.34 -4.64 2.75
C GLY A 58 8.36 -3.63 1.60
N PRO A 59 7.87 -2.40 1.85
CA PRO A 59 7.67 -1.35 0.85
C PRO A 59 8.94 -0.55 0.47
N VAL A 60 10.13 -1.13 0.64
CA VAL A 60 11.41 -0.43 0.51
C VAL A 60 11.54 0.30 -0.83
N GLY A 61 11.92 1.58 -0.77
CA GLY A 61 12.16 2.43 -1.94
C GLY A 61 10.95 3.21 -2.43
N LEU A 62 9.71 2.89 -1.99
CA LEU A 62 8.51 3.65 -2.37
C LEU A 62 8.58 5.11 -1.94
N SER A 63 9.24 5.39 -0.81
CA SER A 63 9.40 6.74 -0.28
C SER A 63 10.04 7.71 -1.29
N ARG A 64 10.86 7.22 -2.22
CA ARG A 64 11.52 8.04 -3.25
C ARG A 64 10.52 8.66 -4.23
N HIS A 65 9.33 8.07 -4.38
CA HIS A 65 8.28 8.52 -5.30
C HIS A 65 7.22 9.35 -4.55
N ARG A 66 7.60 10.55 -4.10
CA ARG A 66 6.76 11.44 -3.26
C ARG A 66 5.40 11.84 -3.87
N ARG A 67 5.23 11.68 -5.18
CA ARG A 67 4.00 12.00 -5.92
C ARG A 67 3.01 10.84 -6.05
N LEU A 68 3.32 9.69 -5.46
CA LEU A 68 2.41 8.56 -5.43
C LEU A 68 1.08 8.96 -4.77
N ARG A 69 0.00 8.71 -5.50
CA ARG A 69 -1.38 8.94 -5.07
C ARG A 69 -2.09 7.65 -4.73
N SER A 70 -1.70 6.54 -5.34
CA SER A 70 -2.32 5.23 -5.11
C SER A 70 -1.24 4.16 -4.95
N VAL A 71 -1.28 3.46 -3.82
CA VAL A 71 -0.34 2.37 -3.49
C VAL A 71 -1.13 1.15 -3.06
N SER A 72 -0.87 0.03 -3.72
CA SER A 72 -1.55 -1.24 -3.46
C SER A 72 -0.51 -2.33 -3.24
N LEU A 73 -0.37 -2.82 -2.01
CA LEU A 73 0.66 -3.77 -1.59
C LEU A 73 0.04 -5.11 -1.22
N GLY A 74 0.46 -6.17 -1.93
CA GLY A 74 0.20 -7.55 -1.53
C GLY A 74 1.05 -7.97 -0.33
N GLU A 75 0.81 -9.18 0.18
CA GLU A 75 1.44 -9.70 1.42
C GLU A 75 2.96 -9.59 1.46
N CYS A 76 3.63 -9.79 0.32
CA CYS A 76 5.09 -9.75 0.27
C CYS A 76 5.66 -8.33 0.40
N TRP A 77 4.90 -7.30 0.01
CA TRP A 77 5.31 -5.90 -0.02
C TRP A 77 4.72 -5.06 1.12
N ALA A 78 3.70 -5.56 1.81
CA ALA A 78 3.10 -4.84 2.92
C ALA A 78 4.06 -4.75 4.12
N PRO A 79 3.99 -3.67 4.93
CA PRO A 79 4.80 -3.52 6.13
C PRO A 79 4.74 -4.75 7.07
N ARG A 80 5.89 -5.30 7.45
CA ARG A 80 6.05 -6.48 8.32
C ARG A 80 6.56 -6.15 9.72
N HIS A 81 7.05 -4.93 9.91
CA HIS A 81 7.36 -4.39 11.23
C HIS A 81 7.11 -2.87 11.29
N PRO A 82 7.00 -2.26 12.48
CA PRO A 82 6.64 -0.85 12.60
C PRO A 82 7.56 0.12 11.85
N GLY A 83 8.87 -0.18 11.79
CA GLY A 83 9.84 0.62 11.04
C GLY A 83 9.57 0.73 9.53
N GLU A 84 8.95 -0.27 8.90
CA GLU A 84 8.68 -0.26 7.44
C GLU A 84 7.60 0.76 7.05
N TRP A 85 6.77 1.22 7.99
CA TRP A 85 5.82 2.30 7.75
C TRP A 85 6.50 3.64 7.42
N GLN A 86 7.79 3.78 7.72
CA GLN A 86 8.59 4.96 7.35
C GLN A 86 8.76 5.10 5.82
N GLU A 87 8.54 4.04 5.04
CA GLU A 87 8.53 4.15 3.57
C GLU A 87 7.25 4.77 3.04
N LEU A 88 6.13 4.60 3.74
CA LEU A 88 4.81 5.06 3.32
C LEU A 88 4.43 6.41 3.93
N ALA A 89 4.75 6.64 5.20
CA ALA A 89 4.36 7.86 5.93
C ALA A 89 4.79 9.17 5.25
N PRO A 90 5.97 9.24 4.62
CA PRO A 90 6.39 10.43 3.88
C PRO A 90 5.67 10.69 2.53
N LEU A 91 4.80 9.80 2.07
CA LEU A 91 4.05 9.95 0.82
C LEU A 91 2.86 10.89 1.03
N THR A 92 3.12 12.19 1.10
CA THR A 92 2.12 13.21 1.48
C THR A 92 1.01 13.45 0.46
N GLU A 93 1.15 12.91 -0.76
CA GLU A 93 0.10 12.93 -1.79
C GLU A 93 -0.69 11.62 -1.88
N LEU A 94 -0.37 10.63 -1.04
CA LEU A 94 -0.99 9.31 -1.08
C LEU A 94 -2.46 9.40 -0.64
N ALA A 95 -3.38 9.26 -1.59
CA ALA A 95 -4.82 9.33 -1.38
C ALA A 95 -5.44 7.94 -1.18
N GLU A 96 -4.92 6.93 -1.88
CA GLU A 96 -5.43 5.56 -1.86
C GLU A 96 -4.34 4.61 -1.36
N LEU A 97 -4.66 3.81 -0.35
CA LEU A 97 -3.78 2.79 0.20
C LEU A 97 -4.50 1.45 0.24
N ALA A 98 -3.89 0.41 -0.31
CA ALA A 98 -4.30 -0.97 -0.07
C ALA A 98 -3.19 -1.75 0.63
N VAL A 99 -3.48 -2.26 1.83
CA VAL A 99 -2.56 -3.05 2.66
C VAL A 99 -3.35 -4.09 3.44
N THR A 100 -2.69 -5.18 3.81
CA THR A 100 -3.32 -6.25 4.59
C THR A 100 -3.68 -5.79 6.01
N GLY A 101 -4.69 -6.44 6.62
CA GLY A 101 -5.02 -6.21 8.03
C GLY A 101 -3.86 -6.50 8.97
N SER A 102 -3.03 -7.51 8.66
CA SER A 102 -1.82 -7.83 9.40
C SER A 102 -0.78 -6.70 9.39
N ALA A 103 -0.59 -6.02 8.26
CA ALA A 103 0.30 -4.87 8.17
C ALA A 103 -0.22 -3.67 8.97
N LEU A 104 -1.54 -3.40 8.89
CA LEU A 104 -2.18 -2.32 9.64
C LEU A 104 -2.02 -2.46 11.16
N ARG A 105 -2.02 -3.70 11.68
CA ARG A 105 -1.75 -3.94 13.11
C ARG A 105 -0.37 -3.50 13.56
N LEU A 106 0.60 -3.58 12.65
CA LEU A 106 1.99 -3.23 12.89
C LEU A 106 2.25 -1.72 12.76
N ALA A 107 1.24 -0.92 12.39
CA ALA A 107 1.34 0.53 12.38
C ALA A 107 1.80 1.03 13.77
N PRO A 108 2.93 1.78 13.84
CA PRO A 108 3.42 2.29 15.12
C PRO A 108 2.43 3.26 15.74
N ASP A 109 2.43 3.32 17.06
CA ASP A 109 1.66 4.32 17.77
C ASP A 109 2.15 5.73 17.41
N GLY A 110 1.21 6.63 17.15
CA GLY A 110 1.50 7.98 16.65
C GLY A 110 1.74 8.09 15.15
N LEU A 111 1.67 6.98 14.38
CA LEU A 111 1.59 7.07 12.92
C LEU A 111 0.38 7.92 12.51
N CYS A 112 0.61 8.90 11.64
CA CYS A 112 -0.43 9.74 11.06
C CYS A 112 -0.14 9.95 9.58
N MET A 113 -1.08 9.54 8.74
CA MET A 113 -1.03 9.63 7.28
C MET A 113 -2.26 10.42 6.80
N PRO A 114 -2.26 11.75 6.95
CA PRO A 114 -3.44 12.57 6.74
C PRO A 114 -3.86 12.72 5.28
N SER A 115 -3.04 12.29 4.33
CA SER A 115 -3.38 12.34 2.91
C SER A 115 -4.29 11.20 2.47
N VAL A 116 -4.32 10.09 3.21
CA VAL A 116 -5.06 8.89 2.81
C VAL A 116 -6.56 9.12 3.03
N GLU A 117 -7.31 9.08 1.93
CA GLU A 117 -8.76 9.24 1.87
C GLU A 117 -9.47 7.90 1.65
N GLU A 118 -8.79 6.94 1.01
CA GLU A 118 -9.34 5.62 0.73
C GLU A 118 -8.38 4.51 1.22
N LEU A 119 -8.92 3.61 2.05
CA LEU A 119 -8.20 2.44 2.54
C LEU A 119 -8.90 1.16 2.06
N HIS A 120 -8.14 0.30 1.39
CA HIS A 120 -8.58 -1.03 1.01
C HIS A 120 -7.83 -2.10 1.81
N VAL A 121 -8.57 -3.00 2.44
CA VAL A 121 -8.04 -4.08 3.28
C VAL A 121 -8.47 -5.42 2.64
N PRO A 122 -7.69 -5.96 1.69
CA PRO A 122 -8.11 -7.07 0.81
C PRO A 122 -8.31 -8.41 1.52
N ARG A 123 -7.89 -8.53 2.78
CA ARG A 123 -8.16 -9.68 3.65
C ARG A 123 -8.60 -9.17 5.01
N ALA A 124 -9.48 -9.91 5.67
CA ALA A 124 -10.04 -9.55 6.96
C ALA A 124 -9.00 -9.08 7.99
N PHE A 125 -9.47 -8.29 8.95
CA PHE A 125 -8.68 -7.87 10.10
C PHE A 125 -8.26 -9.10 10.93
N ASP A 126 -7.07 -9.63 10.67
CA ASP A 126 -6.41 -10.64 11.52
C ASP A 126 -6.05 -10.01 12.87
N GLY A 127 -7.03 -9.80 13.74
CA GLY A 127 -6.89 -9.10 15.02
C GLY A 127 -8.13 -8.38 15.52
N GLY A 128 -9.26 -8.51 14.81
CA GLY A 128 -10.56 -8.06 15.31
C GLY A 128 -10.83 -6.56 15.17
N LEU A 129 -11.93 -6.14 15.77
CA LEU A 129 -12.52 -4.81 15.61
C LEU A 129 -11.69 -3.67 16.22
N ASP A 130 -10.70 -3.97 17.06
CA ASP A 130 -9.82 -2.96 17.67
C ASP A 130 -8.98 -2.22 16.64
N LEU A 131 -8.64 -2.86 15.53
CA LEU A 131 -7.93 -2.18 14.45
C LEU A 131 -8.79 -1.07 13.82
N ALA A 132 -10.09 -1.32 13.63
CA ALA A 132 -11.01 -0.33 13.09
C ALA A 132 -11.05 0.94 13.94
N ARG A 133 -10.98 0.82 15.28
CA ARG A 133 -10.96 1.96 16.22
C ARG A 133 -9.71 2.84 16.06
N ARG A 134 -8.59 2.29 15.60
CA ARG A 134 -7.33 3.04 15.39
C ARG A 134 -7.30 3.79 14.06
N LEU A 135 -8.09 3.36 13.06
CA LEU A 135 -8.04 3.91 11.70
C LEU A 135 -8.26 5.44 11.65
N PRO A 136 -9.19 6.05 12.39
CA PRO A 136 -9.36 7.51 12.35
C PRO A 136 -8.16 8.29 12.90
N ALA A 137 -7.37 7.70 13.81
CA ALA A 137 -6.15 8.32 14.31
C ALA A 137 -5.01 8.20 13.29
N ILE A 138 -4.89 7.05 12.62
CA ILE A 138 -3.86 6.81 11.60
C ILE A 138 -4.16 7.58 10.31
N PHE A 139 -5.42 7.60 9.88
CA PHE A 139 -5.90 8.19 8.62
C PHE A 139 -7.00 9.22 8.92
N PRO A 140 -6.66 10.41 9.43
CA PRO A 140 -7.65 11.39 9.89
C PRO A 140 -8.53 11.98 8.78
N ARG A 141 -8.21 11.75 7.51
CA ARG A 141 -9.02 12.16 6.36
C ARG A 141 -9.69 10.99 5.64
N LEU A 142 -9.69 9.80 6.25
CA LEU A 142 -10.30 8.62 5.66
C LEU A 142 -11.79 8.86 5.39
N ARG A 143 -12.22 8.57 4.16
CA ARG A 143 -13.59 8.71 3.68
C ARG A 143 -14.16 7.38 3.23
N VAL A 144 -13.32 6.48 2.73
CA VAL A 144 -13.74 5.17 2.25
C VAL A 144 -12.88 4.10 2.90
N LEU A 145 -13.53 3.13 3.52
CA LEU A 145 -12.92 1.88 3.97
C LEU A 145 -13.57 0.74 3.21
N SER A 146 -12.77 -0.05 2.50
CA SER A 146 -13.24 -1.25 1.81
C SER A 146 -12.43 -2.49 2.20
N GLY A 147 -13.04 -3.67 2.12
CA GLY A 147 -12.37 -4.92 2.42
C GLY A 147 -13.31 -6.08 2.73
N ASP A 148 -12.71 -7.21 3.10
CA ASP A 148 -13.42 -8.42 3.50
C ASP A 148 -13.61 -8.44 5.02
N PHE A 149 -14.63 -7.74 5.52
CA PHE A 149 -14.99 -7.71 6.95
C PHE A 149 -16.50 -7.56 7.14
N ASP A 150 -16.97 -7.74 8.37
CA ASP A 150 -18.35 -7.44 8.76
C ASP A 150 -18.59 -5.92 8.71
N GLU A 151 -19.28 -5.46 7.66
CA GLU A 151 -19.59 -4.06 7.43
C GLU A 151 -20.34 -3.43 8.61
N ALA A 152 -21.32 -4.13 9.19
CA ALA A 152 -22.16 -3.57 10.24
C ALA A 152 -21.34 -3.38 11.52
N ALA A 153 -20.53 -4.37 11.89
CA ALA A 153 -19.66 -4.30 13.05
C ALA A 153 -18.59 -3.19 12.92
N VAL A 154 -17.98 -3.05 11.74
CA VAL A 154 -16.96 -2.02 11.48
C VAL A 154 -17.59 -0.62 11.45
N ARG A 155 -18.75 -0.47 10.80
CA ARG A 155 -19.47 0.80 10.71
C ARG A 155 -19.88 1.33 12.09
N ALA A 156 -20.21 0.45 13.04
CA ALA A 156 -20.55 0.84 14.40
C ALA A 156 -19.38 1.48 15.19
N LEU A 157 -18.15 1.33 14.71
CA LEU A 157 -16.92 1.80 15.39
C LEU A 157 -16.25 2.99 14.73
N LEU A 158 -16.69 3.35 13.53
CA LEU A 158 -16.09 4.40 12.73
C LEU A 158 -16.95 5.66 12.75
N PRO A 159 -16.34 6.86 12.58
CA PRO A 159 -17.07 8.08 12.33
C PRO A 159 -18.03 7.95 11.14
N SER A 160 -19.19 8.60 11.23
CA SER A 160 -20.27 8.50 10.22
C SER A 160 -19.90 9.04 8.83
N HIS A 161 -18.85 9.86 8.72
CA HIS A 161 -18.35 10.36 7.44
C HIS A 161 -17.55 9.30 6.66
N ILE A 162 -17.17 8.19 7.29
CA ILE A 162 -16.44 7.09 6.64
C ILE A 162 -17.45 6.11 6.05
N LYS A 163 -17.46 6.02 4.72
CA LYS A 163 -18.21 5.00 3.99
C LYS A 163 -17.49 3.66 4.11
N VAL A 164 -18.19 2.66 4.64
CA VAL A 164 -17.71 1.28 4.73
C VAL A 164 -18.30 0.46 3.59
N ILE A 165 -17.47 -0.28 2.86
CA ILE A 165 -17.85 -1.08 1.68
C ILE A 165 -17.30 -2.49 1.86
N ARG A 166 -18.16 -3.50 1.76
CA ARG A 166 -17.70 -4.89 1.67
C ARG A 166 -17.31 -5.23 0.22
N SER A 167 -16.16 -5.86 0.03
CA SER A 167 -15.61 -6.26 -1.27
C SER A 167 -15.28 -7.74 -1.32
#